data_AF-A0A259LUC0-F1
#
_entry.id   AF-A0A259LUC0-F1
#
_cell.length_a   1.000
_cell.length_b   1.000
_cell.length_c   1.000
_cell.angle_alpha   90.00
_cell.angle_beta   90.00
_cell.angle_gamma   90.00
#
_symmetry.space_group_name_H-M   'P 1'
#
loop_
_entity.id
_entity.type
_entity.pdbx_description
1 polymer ?
#
loop_
_entity_poly.entity_id
_entity_poly.type
_entity_poly.pdbx_seq_one_letter_code
_entity_poly.pdbx_strand_id
1 'polypeptide(L)'
;MRFFRPLVLSCLALALTAAGPDTFTRQDLEALEKEKRAAEQKLEQLQSTGESTVRDLESLDEDLLAAAAEALRREEQAVSAEKALIDLSLKREEAAAQLLVNEGAYEDLIAALAAANRRRPPALVVSPGQSGTAIRRAVLMQATLPELDARAQRISGEITALNKLEDQIRTEQARLDAAEATIALKKEEIERLAAAKRSQ
;
A
#
# COMPACT_ATOMS: atom_id res chain seq x y z
N MET A 1 49.35 27.55 -2.00
CA MET A 1 49.09 28.89 -1.42
C MET A 1 48.67 28.66 0.04
N ARG A 2 49.48 29.03 1.04
CA ARG A 2 49.43 30.31 1.79
C ARG A 2 47.98 30.67 2.18
N PHE A 3 47.57 30.88 3.43
CA PHE A 3 48.02 31.84 4.46
C PHE A 3 47.39 31.42 5.80
N PHE A 4 48.09 31.22 6.93
CA PHE A 4 48.69 32.20 7.84
C PHE A 4 47.81 33.42 8.18
N ARG A 5 47.23 33.43 9.39
CA ARG A 5 46.87 34.68 10.09
C ARG A 5 46.85 34.48 11.63
N PRO A 6 47.95 34.79 12.33
CA PRO A 6 48.00 35.06 13.76
C PRO A 6 48.01 36.59 13.99
N LEU A 7 47.12 37.08 14.85
CA LEU A 7 47.08 38.43 15.43
C LEU A 7 45.85 38.36 16.37
N VAL A 8 45.89 38.54 17.69
CA VAL A 8 46.60 39.51 18.51
C VAL A 8 46.70 38.91 19.92
N LEU A 9 47.91 38.57 20.36
CA LEU A 9 48.20 38.29 21.77
C LEU A 9 49.60 38.85 22.03
N SER A 10 49.66 40.17 22.22
CA SER A 10 50.82 40.84 22.80
C SER A 10 50.38 42.16 23.43
N CYS A 11 50.91 42.42 24.62
CA CYS A 11 50.89 43.65 25.40
C CYS A 11 49.64 43.96 26.26
N LEU A 12 49.61 43.36 27.47
CA LEU A 12 49.45 44.01 28.79
C LEU A 12 49.28 42.85 29.81
N ALA A 13 50.00 42.67 30.91
CA ALA A 13 50.85 43.56 31.67
C ALA A 13 51.88 42.71 32.43
N LEU A 14 53.15 42.93 32.12
CA LEU A 14 54.27 42.51 32.96
C LEU A 14 54.47 43.60 34.02
N ALA A 15 53.71 43.53 35.11
CA ALA A 15 53.96 44.31 36.34
C ALA A 15 53.13 43.75 37.49
N LEU A 16 53.68 42.81 38.27
CA LEU A 16 53.57 42.84 39.74
C LEU A 16 54.50 41.79 40.37
N THR A 17 55.69 42.25 40.75
CA THR A 17 56.47 41.66 41.84
C THR A 17 55.83 42.08 43.17
N ALA A 18 55.22 41.13 43.88
CA ALA A 18 55.13 41.11 45.34
C ALA A 18 54.48 39.79 45.78
N ALA A 19 55.30 38.90 46.34
CA ALA A 19 54.81 37.78 47.13
C ALA A 19 54.20 38.32 48.43
N GLY A 20 52.90 38.08 48.65
CA GLY A 20 52.27 38.13 49.96
C GLY A 20 51.76 36.73 50.32
N PRO A 21 51.80 36.30 51.58
CA PRO A 21 51.18 35.05 51.98
C PRO A 21 49.66 35.22 51.90
N ASP A 22 49.02 34.52 50.96
CA ASP A 22 47.56 34.44 50.86
C ASP A 22 47.01 33.78 52.13
N THR A 23 46.63 34.61 53.10
CA THR A 23 45.86 34.16 54.27
C THR A 23 44.41 34.04 53.85
N PHE A 24 44.07 32.95 53.15
CA PHE A 24 42.69 32.60 52.88
C PHE A 24 41.90 32.63 54.18
N THR A 25 40.87 33.46 54.26
CA THR A 25 40.03 33.49 55.45
C THR A 25 39.19 32.21 55.50
N ARG A 26 38.79 31.77 56.71
CA ARG A 26 37.93 30.59 56.88
C ARG A 26 36.64 30.70 56.05
N GLN A 27 36.16 31.92 55.87
CA GLN A 27 34.97 32.24 55.09
C GLN A 27 35.17 32.04 53.58
N ASP A 28 36.35 32.36 53.05
CA ASP A 28 36.68 32.14 51.63
C ASP A 28 36.80 30.64 51.31
N LEU A 29 37.37 29.87 52.23
CA LEU A 29 37.42 28.40 52.14
C LEU A 29 36.02 27.78 52.15
N GLU A 30 35.14 28.21 53.04
CA GLU A 30 33.75 27.74 53.08
C GLU A 30 32.96 28.12 51.82
N ALA A 31 33.21 29.32 51.26
CA ALA A 31 32.61 29.75 50.00
C ALA A 31 33.09 28.88 48.83
N LEU A 32 34.40 28.62 48.74
CA LEU A 32 34.99 27.78 47.70
C LEU A 32 34.53 26.32 47.81
N GLU A 33 34.40 25.78 49.03
CA GLU A 33 33.83 24.44 49.24
C GLU A 33 32.37 24.35 48.77
N LYS A 34 31.56 25.38 49.04
CA LYS A 34 30.17 25.44 48.55
C LYS A 34 30.11 25.51 47.03
N GLU A 35 30.98 26.31 46.41
CA GLU A 35 31.07 26.41 44.95
C GLU A 35 31.52 25.08 44.32
N LYS A 36 32.52 24.42 44.91
CA LYS A 36 32.96 23.08 44.49
C LYS A 36 31.81 22.08 44.57
N ARG A 37 31.08 22.01 45.70
CA ARG A 37 29.93 21.11 45.85
C ARG A 37 28.83 21.41 44.82
N ALA A 38 28.56 22.69 44.54
CA ALA A 38 27.59 23.09 43.53
C ALA A 38 28.04 22.71 42.11
N ALA A 39 29.35 22.79 41.81
CA ALA A 39 29.91 22.35 40.54
C ALA A 39 29.86 20.82 40.39
N GLU A 40 30.17 20.07 41.44
CA GLU A 40 30.06 18.60 41.46
C GLU A 40 28.60 18.15 41.23
N GLN A 41 27.63 18.76 41.91
CA GLN A 41 26.20 18.48 41.69
C GLN A 41 25.75 18.77 40.26
N LYS A 42 26.21 19.88 39.66
CA LYS A 42 25.92 20.19 38.25
C LYS A 42 26.54 19.17 37.31
N LEU A 43 27.74 18.69 37.62
CA LEU A 43 28.45 17.70 36.80
C LEU A 43 27.72 16.35 36.85
N GLU A 44 27.28 15.90 38.01
CA GLU A 44 26.44 14.71 38.18
C GLU A 44 25.10 14.84 37.43
N GLN A 45 24.44 16.00 37.51
CA GLN A 45 23.19 16.25 36.77
C GLN A 45 23.40 16.20 35.25
N LEU A 46 24.50 16.80 34.75
CA LEU A 46 24.84 16.77 33.33
C LEU A 46 25.17 15.35 32.86
N GLN A 47 25.90 14.57 33.67
CA GLN A 47 26.19 13.17 33.37
C GLN A 47 24.90 12.34 33.31
N SER A 48 24.04 12.45 34.33
CA SER A 48 22.76 11.74 34.34
C SER A 48 21.86 12.14 33.16
N THR A 49 21.85 13.43 32.78
CA THR A 49 21.06 13.91 31.64
C THR A 49 21.64 13.38 30.32
N GLY A 50 22.97 13.38 30.18
CA GLY A 50 23.63 12.80 29.01
C GLY A 50 23.33 11.31 28.85
N GLU A 51 23.38 10.54 29.94
CA GLU A 51 23.04 9.11 29.94
C GLU A 51 21.56 8.86 29.63
N SER A 52 20.63 9.72 30.06
CA SER A 52 19.23 9.60 29.64
C SER A 52 19.06 9.96 28.16
N THR A 53 19.70 11.02 27.68
CA THR A 53 19.63 11.43 26.26
C THR A 53 20.18 10.35 25.33
N VAL A 54 21.29 9.70 25.69
CA VAL A 54 21.83 8.58 24.90
C VAL A 54 20.81 7.43 24.81
N ARG A 55 20.20 7.04 25.94
CA ARG A 55 19.17 5.99 25.95
C ARG A 55 17.93 6.38 25.15
N ASP A 56 17.49 7.64 25.25
CA ASP A 56 16.36 8.15 24.48
C ASP A 56 16.65 8.11 22.98
N LEU A 57 17.86 8.51 22.55
CA LEU A 57 18.29 8.44 21.15
C LEU A 57 18.37 7.00 20.63
N GLU A 58 18.87 6.07 21.43
CA GLU A 58 18.88 4.64 21.10
C GLU A 58 17.46 4.10 20.89
N SER A 59 16.54 4.40 21.82
CA SER A 59 15.14 3.98 21.69
C SER A 59 14.45 4.58 20.46
N LEU A 60 14.75 5.84 20.14
CA LEU A 60 14.21 6.54 18.98
C LEU A 60 14.71 5.93 17.66
N ASP A 61 15.96 5.46 17.65
CA ASP A 61 16.53 4.76 16.50
C ASP A 61 15.93 3.38 16.28
N GLU A 62 15.68 2.64 17.37
CA GLU A 62 14.95 1.37 17.30
C GLU A 62 13.52 1.57 16.75
N ASP A 63 12.81 2.57 17.25
CA ASP A 63 11.45 2.90 16.80
C ASP A 63 11.41 3.31 15.31
N LEU A 64 12.37 4.13 14.87
CA LEU A 64 12.50 4.53 13.47
C LEU A 64 12.77 3.33 12.56
N LEU A 65 13.68 2.45 12.95
CA LEU A 65 13.98 1.23 12.19
C LEU A 65 12.77 0.30 12.11
N ALA A 66 12.06 0.12 13.22
CA ALA A 66 10.85 -0.70 13.27
C ALA A 66 9.74 -0.10 12.38
N ALA A 67 9.51 1.21 12.43
CA ALA A 67 8.52 1.88 11.61
C ALA A 67 8.87 1.80 10.12
N ALA A 68 10.15 2.01 9.76
CA ALA A 68 10.63 1.88 8.38
C ALA A 68 10.52 0.44 7.86
N ALA A 69 10.87 -0.56 8.67
CA ALA A 69 10.76 -1.97 8.30
C ALA A 69 9.30 -2.39 8.05
N GLU A 70 8.36 -1.95 8.91
CA GLU A 70 6.94 -2.21 8.69
C GLU A 70 6.41 -1.49 7.44
N ALA A 71 6.83 -0.24 7.20
CA ALA A 71 6.45 0.49 5.99
C ALA A 71 6.89 -0.24 4.71
N LEU A 72 8.16 -0.69 4.66
CA LEU A 72 8.69 -1.49 3.54
C LEU A 72 7.91 -2.79 3.34
N ARG A 73 7.62 -3.52 4.43
CA ARG A 73 6.83 -4.75 4.36
C ARG A 73 5.44 -4.52 3.79
N ARG A 74 4.82 -3.38 4.12
CA ARG A 74 3.50 -3.00 3.57
C ARG A 74 3.59 -2.56 2.12
N GLU A 75 4.65 -1.85 1.72
CA GLU A 75 4.90 -1.51 0.32
C GLU A 75 5.08 -2.77 -0.54
N GLU A 76 5.80 -3.79 -0.06
CA GLU A 76 5.90 -5.08 -0.75
C GLU A 76 4.54 -5.79 -0.89
N GLN A 77 3.71 -5.74 0.16
CA GLN A 77 2.35 -6.28 0.11
C GLN A 77 1.47 -5.53 -0.89
N ALA A 78 1.57 -4.20 -0.93
CA ALA A 78 0.85 -3.35 -1.88
C ALA A 78 1.24 -3.69 -3.33
N VAL A 79 2.55 -3.76 -3.62
CA VAL A 79 3.06 -4.16 -4.95
C VAL A 79 2.57 -5.55 -5.36
N SER A 80 2.52 -6.50 -4.43
CA SER A 80 1.96 -7.83 -4.70
C SER A 80 0.46 -7.78 -5.00
N ALA A 81 -0.31 -6.96 -4.28
CA ALA A 81 -1.74 -6.79 -4.50
C ALA A 81 -2.03 -6.09 -5.84
N GLU A 82 -1.25 -5.05 -6.20
CA GLU A 82 -1.34 -4.38 -7.50
C GLU A 82 -1.12 -5.34 -8.66
N LYS A 83 -0.08 -6.20 -8.58
CA LYS A 83 0.18 -7.22 -9.60
C LYS A 83 -1.00 -8.19 -9.73
N ALA A 84 -1.52 -8.67 -8.60
CA ALA A 84 -2.68 -9.55 -8.59
C ALA A 84 -3.92 -8.86 -9.20
N LEU A 85 -4.12 -7.56 -8.94
CA LEU A 85 -5.20 -6.78 -9.53
C LEU A 85 -5.06 -6.62 -11.03
N ILE A 86 -3.85 -6.41 -11.56
CA ILE A 86 -3.59 -6.37 -13.00
C ILE A 86 -3.96 -7.71 -13.64
N ASP A 87 -3.48 -8.82 -13.06
CA ASP A 87 -3.76 -10.17 -13.57
C ASP A 87 -5.26 -10.50 -13.53
N LEU A 88 -5.95 -10.14 -12.45
CA LEU A 88 -7.40 -10.33 -12.31
C LEU A 88 -8.18 -9.45 -13.29
N SER A 89 -7.74 -8.22 -13.51
CA SER A 89 -8.38 -7.29 -14.45
C SER A 89 -8.27 -7.80 -15.88
N LEU A 90 -7.10 -8.32 -16.26
CA LEU A 90 -6.89 -8.94 -17.58
C LEU A 90 -7.80 -10.16 -17.77
N LYS A 91 -7.87 -11.05 -16.78
CA LYS A 91 -8.77 -12.22 -16.81
C LYS A 91 -10.24 -11.80 -16.92
N ARG A 92 -10.64 -10.75 -16.21
CA ARG A 92 -12.00 -10.20 -16.28
C ARG A 92 -12.29 -9.66 -17.69
N GLU A 93 -11.38 -8.92 -18.30
CA GLU A 93 -11.53 -8.41 -19.66
C GLU A 93 -11.64 -9.52 -20.69
N GLU A 94 -10.79 -10.54 -20.60
CA GLU A 94 -10.87 -11.72 -21.47
C GLU A 94 -12.19 -12.47 -21.30
N ALA A 95 -12.62 -12.70 -20.06
CA ALA A 95 -13.90 -13.35 -19.76
C ALA A 95 -15.10 -12.55 -20.28
N ALA A 96 -15.08 -11.22 -20.12
CA ALA A 96 -16.13 -10.32 -20.61
C ALA A 96 -16.18 -10.31 -22.15
N ALA A 97 -15.03 -10.29 -22.82
CA ALA A 97 -14.97 -10.38 -24.28
C ALA A 97 -15.51 -11.73 -24.79
N GLN A 98 -15.16 -12.83 -24.13
CA GLN A 98 -15.66 -14.16 -24.48
C GLN A 98 -17.18 -14.26 -24.30
N LEU A 99 -17.71 -13.70 -23.21
CA LEU A 99 -19.15 -13.64 -22.96
C LEU A 99 -19.89 -12.87 -24.06
N LEU A 100 -19.38 -11.70 -24.47
CA LEU A 100 -19.95 -10.89 -25.56
C LEU A 100 -19.97 -11.64 -26.90
N VAL A 101 -18.88 -12.35 -27.24
CA VAL A 101 -18.82 -13.19 -28.45
C VAL A 101 -19.87 -14.30 -28.40
N ASN A 102 -20.04 -14.92 -27.23
CA ASN A 102 -20.99 -16.00 -27.04
C ASN A 102 -22.44 -15.53 -27.08
N GLU A 103 -22.73 -14.35 -26.52
CA GLU A 103 -24.03 -13.69 -26.54
C GLU A 103 -24.44 -13.32 -27.97
N GLY A 104 -23.57 -12.64 -28.74
CA GLY A 104 -23.88 -12.29 -30.13
C GLY A 104 -24.17 -13.52 -31.00
N ALA A 105 -23.37 -14.58 -30.83
CA ALA A 105 -23.58 -15.83 -31.55
C ALA A 105 -24.83 -16.63 -31.06
N TYR A 106 -25.36 -16.31 -29.87
CA TYR A 106 -26.64 -16.82 -29.37
C TYR A 106 -27.83 -16.01 -29.92
N GLU A 107 -27.71 -14.68 -29.98
CA GLU A 107 -28.68 -13.79 -30.62
C GLU A 107 -28.88 -14.13 -32.10
N ASP A 108 -27.77 -14.34 -32.84
CA ASP A 108 -27.80 -14.75 -34.24
C ASP A 108 -28.54 -16.08 -34.44
N LEU A 109 -28.33 -17.03 -33.53
CA LEU A 109 -29.02 -18.32 -33.55
C LEU A 109 -30.53 -18.16 -33.29
N ILE A 110 -30.91 -17.34 -32.32
CA ILE A 110 -32.34 -17.04 -32.05
C ILE A 110 -32.96 -16.33 -33.26
N ALA A 111 -32.27 -15.37 -33.85
CA ALA A 111 -32.73 -14.65 -35.03
C ALA A 111 -32.93 -15.61 -36.21
N ALA A 112 -31.99 -16.53 -36.44
CA ALA A 112 -32.11 -17.58 -37.47
C ALA A 112 -33.30 -18.51 -37.21
N LEU A 113 -33.53 -18.93 -35.96
CA LEU A 113 -34.67 -19.77 -35.58
C LEU A 113 -36.01 -19.02 -35.74
N ALA A 114 -36.08 -17.76 -35.34
CA ALA A 114 -37.26 -16.92 -35.50
C ALA A 114 -37.60 -16.70 -36.98
N ALA A 115 -36.59 -16.43 -37.81
CA ALA A 115 -36.74 -16.29 -39.26
C ALA A 115 -37.22 -17.61 -39.91
N ALA A 116 -36.69 -18.76 -39.47
CA ALA A 116 -37.14 -20.08 -39.92
C ALA A 116 -38.60 -20.36 -39.55
N ASN A 117 -39.04 -19.96 -38.35
CA ASN A 117 -40.42 -20.13 -37.90
C ASN A 117 -41.40 -19.22 -38.68
N ARG A 118 -40.99 -17.99 -39.02
CA ARG A 118 -41.81 -17.06 -39.82
C ARG A 118 -42.06 -17.54 -41.27
N ARG A 119 -41.23 -18.44 -41.81
CA ARG A 119 -41.41 -19.03 -43.14
C ARG A 119 -42.34 -20.26 -43.16
N ARG A 120 -43.13 -20.51 -42.11
CA ARG A 120 -44.18 -21.57 -42.12
C ARG A 120 -45.24 -21.23 -43.18
N PRO A 121 -45.53 -22.12 -44.15
CA PRO A 121 -46.69 -21.93 -45.02
C PRO A 121 -47.96 -21.88 -44.16
N PRO A 122 -48.94 -21.02 -44.50
CA PRO A 122 -50.20 -20.93 -43.76
C PRO A 122 -50.84 -22.32 -43.66
N ALA A 123 -51.42 -22.63 -42.49
CA ALA A 123 -51.98 -23.95 -42.14
C ALA A 123 -53.10 -24.43 -43.08
N LEU A 124 -53.50 -23.62 -44.07
CA LEU A 124 -54.55 -23.89 -45.05
C LEU A 124 -54.01 -24.34 -46.43
N VAL A 125 -52.69 -24.44 -46.62
CA VAL A 125 -52.09 -24.96 -47.87
C VAL A 125 -51.05 -26.04 -47.55
N VAL A 126 -51.50 -27.13 -46.93
CA VAL A 126 -50.69 -28.35 -46.79
C VAL A 126 -51.25 -29.38 -47.77
N SER A 127 -50.73 -29.39 -49.00
CA SER A 127 -50.96 -30.51 -49.91
C SER A 127 -50.42 -31.80 -49.29
N PRO A 128 -51.05 -32.98 -49.50
CA PRO A 128 -50.68 -34.25 -48.87
C PRO A 128 -49.20 -34.66 -49.01
N GLY A 129 -48.45 -34.08 -49.95
CA GLY A 129 -47.00 -34.30 -50.12
C GLY A 129 -46.06 -33.46 -49.24
N GLN A 130 -46.55 -32.48 -48.47
CA GLN A 130 -45.71 -31.55 -47.68
C GLN A 130 -45.62 -31.89 -46.18
N SER A 131 -46.40 -32.86 -45.70
CA SER A 131 -46.43 -33.35 -44.31
C SER A 131 -45.08 -33.92 -43.85
N GLY A 132 -44.35 -34.61 -44.73
CA GLY A 132 -43.01 -35.12 -44.45
C GLY A 132 -41.98 -34.01 -44.17
N THR A 133 -42.11 -32.86 -44.83
CA THR A 133 -41.24 -31.69 -44.62
C THR A 133 -41.52 -31.03 -43.27
N ALA A 134 -42.78 -31.01 -42.82
CA ALA A 134 -43.17 -30.49 -41.52
C ALA A 134 -42.64 -31.37 -40.37
N ILE A 135 -42.76 -32.70 -40.48
CA ILE A 135 -42.25 -33.64 -39.48
C ILE A 135 -40.72 -33.56 -39.40
N ARG A 136 -40.02 -33.54 -40.54
CA ARG A 136 -38.55 -33.45 -40.58
C ARG A 136 -38.02 -32.16 -39.94
N ARG A 137 -38.75 -31.05 -40.09
CA ARG A 137 -38.45 -29.78 -39.40
C ARG A 137 -38.73 -29.86 -37.90
N ALA A 138 -39.83 -30.47 -37.48
CA ALA A 138 -40.12 -30.66 -36.06
C ALA A 138 -39.05 -31.52 -35.37
N VAL A 139 -38.59 -32.60 -36.02
CA VAL A 139 -37.48 -33.44 -35.53
C VAL A 139 -36.17 -32.65 -35.46
N LEU A 140 -35.83 -31.86 -36.48
CA LEU A 140 -34.66 -30.98 -36.45
C LEU A 140 -34.73 -29.97 -35.30
N MET A 141 -35.90 -29.38 -35.06
CA MET A 141 -36.11 -28.41 -33.98
C MET A 141 -36.01 -29.07 -32.60
N GLN A 142 -36.52 -30.31 -32.47
CA GLN A 142 -36.38 -31.13 -31.26
C GLN A 142 -34.92 -31.55 -31.01
N ALA A 143 -34.12 -31.73 -32.07
CA ALA A 143 -32.69 -32.00 -31.96
C ALA A 143 -31.85 -30.76 -31.59
N THR A 144 -32.32 -29.53 -31.86
CA THR A 144 -31.60 -28.29 -31.53
C THR A 144 -31.88 -27.75 -30.13
N LEU A 145 -32.96 -28.18 -29.48
CA LEU A 145 -33.32 -27.76 -28.12
C LEU A 145 -32.23 -28.07 -27.08
N PRO A 146 -31.63 -29.28 -27.05
CA PRO A 146 -30.55 -29.60 -26.12
C PRO A 146 -29.30 -28.73 -26.31
N GLU A 147 -28.95 -28.38 -27.56
CA GLU A 147 -27.82 -27.50 -27.87
C GLU A 147 -28.06 -26.06 -27.36
N LEU A 148 -29.30 -25.56 -27.46
CA LEU A 148 -29.68 -24.26 -26.90
C LEU A 148 -29.59 -24.25 -25.37
N ASP A 149 -30.07 -25.31 -24.71
CA ASP A 149 -29.99 -25.45 -23.26
C ASP A 149 -28.53 -25.52 -22.78
N ALA A 150 -27.70 -26.34 -23.44
CA ALA A 150 -26.27 -26.42 -23.15
C ALA A 150 -25.56 -25.07 -23.31
N ARG A 151 -25.94 -24.27 -24.32
CA ARG A 151 -25.38 -22.94 -24.56
C ARG A 151 -25.83 -21.92 -23.51
N ALA A 152 -27.10 -21.95 -23.11
CA ALA A 152 -27.62 -21.12 -22.02
C ALA A 152 -26.92 -21.43 -20.68
N GLN A 153 -26.72 -22.72 -20.38
CA GLN A 153 -25.96 -23.15 -19.20
C GLN A 153 -24.51 -22.65 -19.24
N ARG A 154 -23.87 -22.68 -20.42
CA ARG A 154 -22.50 -22.14 -20.61
C ARG A 154 -22.45 -20.64 -20.31
N ILE A 155 -23.33 -19.84 -20.91
CA ILE A 155 -23.42 -18.39 -20.67
C ILE A 155 -23.66 -18.09 -19.19
N SER A 156 -24.57 -18.83 -18.54
CA SER A 156 -24.80 -18.69 -17.09
C SER A 156 -23.55 -19.00 -16.26
N GLY A 157 -22.76 -20.00 -16.66
CA GLY A 157 -21.48 -20.32 -16.04
C GLY A 157 -20.43 -19.22 -16.22
N GLU A 158 -20.37 -18.63 -17.42
CA GLU A 158 -19.47 -17.50 -17.74
C GLU A 158 -19.80 -16.25 -16.91
N ILE A 159 -21.09 -15.90 -16.79
CA ILE A 159 -21.54 -14.79 -15.93
C ILE A 159 -21.16 -15.06 -14.46
N THR A 160 -21.33 -16.29 -13.98
CA THR A 160 -20.96 -16.67 -12.61
C THR A 160 -19.46 -16.54 -12.39
N ALA A 161 -18.64 -16.95 -13.36
CA ALA A 161 -17.20 -16.80 -13.32
C ALA A 161 -16.77 -15.32 -13.33
N LEU A 162 -17.43 -14.49 -14.14
CA LEU A 162 -17.18 -13.05 -14.21
C LEU A 162 -17.49 -12.36 -12.88
N ASN A 163 -18.66 -12.64 -12.28
CA ASN A 163 -19.02 -12.12 -10.96
C ASN A 163 -17.99 -12.51 -9.89
N LYS A 164 -17.51 -13.76 -9.93
CA LYS A 164 -16.45 -14.22 -9.02
C LYS A 164 -15.13 -13.44 -9.21
N LEU A 165 -14.74 -13.15 -10.46
CA LEU A 165 -13.57 -12.33 -10.76
C LEU A 165 -13.75 -10.90 -10.22
N GLU A 166 -14.94 -10.30 -10.38
CA GLU A 166 -15.23 -8.98 -9.83
C GLU A 166 -15.15 -8.94 -8.30
N ASP A 167 -15.67 -9.96 -7.61
CA ASP A 167 -15.57 -10.06 -6.16
C ASP A 167 -14.12 -10.24 -5.69
N GLN A 168 -13.31 -11.00 -6.42
CA GLN A 168 -11.87 -11.13 -6.17
C GLN A 168 -11.15 -9.79 -6.35
N ILE A 169 -11.45 -9.05 -7.42
CA ILE A 169 -10.90 -7.70 -7.66
C ILE A 169 -11.26 -6.76 -6.51
N ARG A 170 -12.53 -6.73 -6.08
CA ARG A 170 -12.97 -5.89 -4.95
C ARG A 170 -12.24 -6.23 -3.66
N THR A 171 -12.02 -7.52 -3.41
CA THR A 171 -11.30 -7.99 -2.22
C THR A 171 -9.84 -7.57 -2.25
N GLU A 172 -9.16 -7.73 -3.39
CA GLU A 172 -7.75 -7.31 -3.54
C GLU A 172 -7.61 -5.77 -3.52
N GLN A 173 -8.58 -5.02 -4.05
CA GLN A 173 -8.62 -3.56 -3.92
C GLN A 173 -8.72 -3.13 -2.46
N ALA A 174 -9.66 -3.70 -1.69
CA ALA A 174 -9.78 -3.40 -0.27
C ALA A 174 -8.50 -3.74 0.52
N ARG A 175 -7.79 -4.79 0.11
CA ARG A 175 -6.50 -5.17 0.70
C ARG A 175 -5.41 -4.16 0.37
N LEU A 176 -5.35 -3.68 -0.87
CA LEU A 176 -4.42 -2.64 -1.30
C LEU A 176 -4.67 -1.33 -0.53
N ASP A 177 -5.92 -0.87 -0.48
CA ASP A 177 -6.31 0.35 0.23
C ASP A 177 -5.90 0.29 1.72
N ALA A 178 -6.10 -0.86 2.37
CA ALA A 178 -5.69 -1.06 3.77
C ALA A 178 -4.17 -1.03 3.95
N ALA A 179 -3.40 -1.57 2.99
CA ALA A 179 -1.96 -1.51 3.00
C ALA A 179 -1.46 -0.06 2.81
N GLU A 180 -2.03 0.68 1.85
CA GLU A 180 -1.71 2.08 1.59
C GLU A 180 -2.02 2.99 2.78
N ALA A 181 -3.17 2.81 3.42
CA ALA A 181 -3.53 3.55 4.63
C ALA A 181 -2.51 3.30 5.77
N THR A 182 -2.06 2.06 5.93
CA THR A 182 -1.04 1.71 6.94
C THR A 182 0.31 2.35 6.60
N ILE A 183 0.71 2.35 5.32
CA ILE A 183 1.95 3.00 4.85
C ILE A 183 1.90 4.50 5.14
N ALA A 184 0.77 5.16 4.86
CA ALA A 184 0.60 6.59 5.12
C ALA A 184 0.79 6.94 6.61
N LEU A 185 0.16 6.18 7.51
CA LEU A 185 0.33 6.34 8.96
C LEU A 185 1.78 6.13 9.40
N LYS A 186 2.47 5.13 8.83
CA LYS A 186 3.87 4.87 9.15
C LYS A 186 4.81 5.96 8.63
N LYS A 187 4.51 6.57 7.48
CA LYS A 187 5.28 7.73 6.97
C LYS A 187 5.18 8.92 7.91
N GLU A 188 3.98 9.24 8.39
CA GLU A 188 3.78 10.31 9.38
C GLU A 188 4.51 10.00 10.71
N GLU A 189 4.45 8.76 11.19
CA GLU A 189 5.17 8.33 12.38
C GLU A 189 6.68 8.51 12.23
N ILE A 190 7.25 8.07 11.10
CA ILE A 190 8.68 8.24 10.78
C ILE A 190 9.05 9.72 10.75
N GLU A 191 8.24 10.58 10.11
CA GLU A 191 8.50 12.02 10.06
C GLU A 191 8.53 12.64 11.46
N ARG A 192 7.57 12.27 12.32
CA ARG A 192 7.50 12.75 13.70
C ARG A 192 8.73 12.29 14.52
N LEU A 193 9.10 11.02 14.43
CA LEU A 193 10.26 10.47 15.13
C LEU A 193 11.57 11.09 14.62
N ALA A 194 11.69 11.29 13.31
CA ALA A 194 12.85 11.96 12.71
C ALA A 194 12.95 13.43 13.13
N ALA A 195 11.81 14.14 13.27
CA ALA A 195 11.78 15.50 13.79
C ALA A 195 12.21 15.56 15.26
N ALA A 196 11.73 14.63 16.10
CA ALA A 196 12.14 14.51 17.50
C ALA A 196 13.66 14.30 17.62
N LYS A 197 14.23 13.43 16.78
CA LYS A 197 15.68 13.16 16.75
C LYS A 197 16.50 14.40 16.38
N ARG A 198 15.98 15.24 15.48
CA ARG A 198 16.67 16.48 15.06
C ARG A 198 16.62 17.59 16.11
N SER A 199 15.68 17.52 17.05
CA SER A 199 15.51 18.54 18.10
C SER A 199 16.27 18.25 19.40
N GLN A 200 16.79 17.02 19.56
CA GLN A 200 17.71 16.61 20.64
C GLN A 200 19.15 16.96 20.25
#